data_AF-A0A2E4BX56-F1
#
_entry.id   AF-A0A2E4BX56-F1
#
_cell.length_a   1.000
_cell.length_b   1.000
_cell.length_c   1.000
_cell.angle_alpha   90.00
_cell.angle_beta   90.00
_cell.angle_gamma   90.00
#
_symmetry.space_group_name_H-M   'P 1'
#
loop_
_entity.id
_entity.type
_entity.pdbx_description
1 polymer ?
#
loop_
_entity_poly.entity_id
_entity_poly.type
_entity_poly.pdbx_seq_one_letter_code
_entity_poly.pdbx_strand_id
1 'polypeptide(L)'
;MNHKSIEDILLQKDKRGIASLRQYLPTDYASQTAKYLLNNLGPTVITTGFYILYGGTVETDGPLGAKAIGNALEALGQKVIYLTDHYCKPIMDALASPTEQTIEFPLTDADKSTQFAREFLRDVRPSLLISIERCSPSSDGIYRNMLSKDVSEFTAKIDKIFDIFPHSIGIGDGGNEIGMGKLQDVIPKHPKLPQKPAATATNQLLISSVSNWGGWGLVSGLSNITGRNLLPTVEEEQSRLKKCVELGLVDGFTGEVKPYVDGFSSDEYMIPLKELHQFLET
;
A
#
# COMPACT_ATOMS: atom_id res chain seq x y z
N MET A 1 -31.63 5.64 4.01
CA MET A 1 -30.50 5.94 3.12
C MET A 1 -29.57 4.74 3.18
N ASN A 2 -29.18 4.13 2.05
CA ASN A 2 -28.18 3.07 2.10
C ASN A 2 -26.86 3.70 2.54
N HIS A 3 -26.39 3.37 3.75
CA HIS A 3 -25.06 3.79 4.20
C HIS A 3 -24.03 3.04 3.33
N LYS A 4 -23.13 3.79 2.68
CA LYS A 4 -22.00 3.20 1.95
C LYS A 4 -21.10 2.47 2.96
N SER A 5 -20.68 1.25 2.64
CA SER A 5 -19.61 0.57 3.38
C SER A 5 -18.25 1.24 3.11
N ILE A 6 -17.24 0.96 3.96
CA ILE A 6 -15.86 1.40 3.69
C ILE A 6 -15.44 0.92 2.30
N GLU A 7 -15.69 -0.34 1.99
CA GLU A 7 -15.35 -0.99 0.72
C GLU A 7 -16.05 -0.33 -0.49
N ASP A 8 -17.27 0.19 -0.34
CA ASP A 8 -17.94 0.96 -1.40
C ASP A 8 -17.22 2.28 -1.68
N ILE A 9 -16.70 2.93 -0.63
CA ILE A 9 -15.93 4.17 -0.75
C ILE A 9 -14.55 3.90 -1.38
N LEU A 10 -13.90 2.79 -1.02
CA LEU A 10 -12.57 2.42 -1.52
C LEU A 10 -12.55 2.03 -3.00
N LEU A 11 -13.63 1.40 -3.49
CA LEU A 11 -13.71 0.85 -4.85
C LEU A 11 -14.43 1.78 -5.84
N GLN A 12 -14.73 3.01 -5.42
CA GLN A 12 -15.34 3.99 -6.31
C GLN A 12 -14.38 4.41 -7.43
N LYS A 13 -14.93 4.84 -8.57
CA LYS A 13 -14.18 5.35 -9.73
C LYS A 13 -13.04 4.44 -10.22
N ASP A 14 -13.16 3.13 -10.02
CA ASP A 14 -12.17 2.14 -10.47
C ASP A 14 -11.84 2.28 -11.96
N LYS A 15 -10.55 2.48 -12.27
CA LYS A 15 -9.99 2.61 -13.63
C LYS A 15 -9.34 1.31 -14.12
N ARG A 16 -8.90 0.43 -13.21
CA ARG A 16 -8.07 -0.75 -13.47
C ARG A 16 -8.88 -2.05 -13.54
N GLY A 17 -10.10 -2.07 -12.99
CA GLY A 17 -10.97 -3.25 -12.93
C GLY A 17 -10.84 -4.04 -11.63
N ILE A 18 -10.16 -3.49 -10.63
CA ILE A 18 -9.92 -4.13 -9.33
C ILE A 18 -11.21 -4.36 -8.55
N ALA A 19 -12.24 -3.50 -8.72
CA ALA A 19 -13.53 -3.67 -8.06
C ALA A 19 -14.23 -4.99 -8.43
N SER A 20 -13.91 -5.56 -9.61
CA SER A 20 -14.41 -6.88 -10.01
C SER A 20 -13.94 -8.01 -9.11
N LEU A 21 -12.84 -7.81 -8.37
CA LEU A 21 -12.27 -8.78 -7.45
C LEU A 21 -12.97 -8.81 -6.08
N ARG A 22 -13.80 -7.82 -5.76
CA ARG A 22 -14.50 -7.71 -4.47
C ARG A 22 -15.27 -8.98 -4.10
N GLN A 23 -15.86 -9.65 -5.08
CA GLN A 23 -16.64 -10.88 -4.87
C GLN A 23 -15.82 -12.07 -4.33
N TYR A 24 -14.49 -12.01 -4.42
CA TYR A 24 -13.57 -13.05 -3.92
C TYR A 24 -13.01 -12.72 -2.52
N LEU A 25 -13.44 -11.61 -1.92
CA LEU A 25 -13.04 -11.16 -0.59
C LEU A 25 -14.25 -11.11 0.35
N PRO A 26 -14.05 -11.17 1.68
CA PRO A 26 -15.12 -10.91 2.63
C PRO A 26 -15.78 -9.56 2.37
N THR A 27 -17.09 -9.44 2.62
CA THR A 27 -17.84 -8.19 2.32
C THR A 27 -17.37 -6.98 3.12
N ASP A 28 -16.75 -7.21 4.27
CA ASP A 28 -16.21 -6.23 5.23
C ASP A 28 -14.68 -6.39 5.40
N TYR A 29 -13.96 -6.71 4.31
CA TYR A 29 -12.52 -7.00 4.34
C TYR A 29 -11.67 -5.88 4.98
N ALA A 30 -12.07 -4.62 4.91
CA ALA A 30 -11.35 -3.52 5.57
C ALA A 30 -11.47 -3.61 7.10
N SER A 31 -12.69 -3.86 7.60
CA SER A 31 -12.95 -4.03 9.04
C SER A 31 -12.29 -5.30 9.59
N GLN A 32 -12.30 -6.40 8.84
CA GLN A 32 -11.61 -7.63 9.24
C GLN A 32 -10.09 -7.43 9.27
N THR A 33 -9.53 -6.71 8.29
CA THR A 33 -8.09 -6.41 8.25
C THR A 33 -7.68 -5.52 9.42
N ALA A 34 -8.49 -4.52 9.80
CA ALA A 34 -8.25 -3.70 10.98
C ALA A 34 -8.27 -4.53 12.29
N LYS A 35 -9.24 -5.45 12.44
CA LYS A 35 -9.25 -6.40 13.58
C LYS A 35 -8.01 -7.29 13.60
N TYR A 36 -7.60 -7.79 12.43
CA TYR A 36 -6.39 -8.60 12.31
C TYR A 36 -5.13 -7.83 12.72
N LEU A 37 -5.02 -6.55 12.33
CA LEU A 37 -3.94 -5.67 12.76
C LEU A 37 -3.93 -5.51 14.29
N LEU A 38 -5.08 -5.21 14.90
CA LEU A 38 -5.19 -5.02 16.36
C LEU A 38 -4.90 -6.30 17.17
N ASN A 39 -5.13 -7.47 16.59
CA ASN A 39 -4.77 -8.75 17.19
C ASN A 39 -3.27 -9.08 17.09
N ASN A 40 -2.51 -8.32 16.29
CA ASN A 40 -1.07 -8.51 16.05
C ASN A 40 -0.29 -7.23 16.34
N LEU A 41 -0.67 -6.47 17.38
CA LEU A 41 0.03 -5.26 17.77
C LEU A 41 1.47 -5.53 18.23
N GLY A 42 2.33 -4.54 17.99
CA GLY A 42 3.76 -4.55 18.25
C GLY A 42 4.50 -3.76 17.17
N PRO A 43 5.84 -3.90 17.07
CA PRO A 43 6.59 -3.29 15.98
C PRO A 43 6.01 -3.71 14.63
N THR A 44 5.60 -2.73 13.82
CA THR A 44 4.99 -2.95 12.51
C THR A 44 5.91 -2.43 11.43
N VAL A 45 6.15 -3.25 10.41
CA VAL A 45 6.95 -2.86 9.25
C VAL A 45 6.00 -2.59 8.09
N ILE A 46 6.11 -1.41 7.49
CA ILE A 46 5.30 -0.98 6.35
C ILE A 46 6.21 -0.86 5.12
N THR A 47 5.89 -1.57 4.05
CA THR A 47 6.60 -1.55 2.78
C THR A 47 5.78 -0.84 1.73
N THR A 48 6.41 0.05 0.96
CA THR A 48 5.73 0.82 -0.09
C THR A 48 6.73 1.29 -1.15
N GLY A 49 6.20 1.89 -2.22
CA GLY A 49 6.96 2.48 -3.31
C GLY A 49 6.94 1.58 -4.54
N PHE A 50 6.57 2.15 -5.67
CA PHE A 50 6.50 1.50 -6.96
C PHE A 50 7.19 2.39 -8.01
N TYR A 51 8.18 1.84 -8.72
CA TYR A 51 8.97 2.60 -9.69
C TYR A 51 8.25 2.74 -11.04
N ILE A 52 8.14 3.97 -11.54
CA ILE A 52 7.52 4.29 -12.83
C ILE A 52 8.61 4.52 -13.88
N LEU A 53 8.76 3.57 -14.80
CA LEU A 53 9.81 3.57 -15.85
C LEU A 53 9.91 4.88 -16.63
N TYR A 54 8.78 5.45 -17.05
CA TYR A 54 8.75 6.68 -17.85
C TYR A 54 8.81 7.96 -17.00
N GLY A 55 8.61 7.85 -15.68
CA GLY A 55 8.80 8.94 -14.73
C GLY A 55 10.21 8.96 -14.10
N GLY A 56 10.95 7.84 -14.19
CA GLY A 56 12.31 7.72 -13.67
C GLY A 56 12.43 7.70 -12.13
N THR A 57 11.30 7.55 -11.43
CA THR A 57 11.18 7.65 -9.97
C THR A 57 9.95 6.88 -9.47
N VAL A 58 9.66 6.93 -8.18
CA VAL A 58 8.47 6.30 -7.58
C VAL A 58 7.21 7.15 -7.73
N GLU A 59 6.05 6.50 -7.73
CA GLU A 59 4.76 7.18 -7.82
C GLU A 59 4.22 7.73 -6.49
N THR A 60 3.19 8.57 -6.60
CA THR A 60 2.43 9.14 -5.48
C THR A 60 1.48 8.15 -4.80
N ASP A 61 1.10 7.05 -5.47
CA ASP A 61 0.33 5.98 -4.83
C ASP A 61 1.23 5.04 -4.01
N GLY A 62 0.78 4.69 -2.80
CA GLY A 62 1.55 3.94 -1.81
C GLY A 62 2.09 4.78 -0.64
N PRO A 63 3.08 5.66 -0.85
CA PRO A 63 3.76 6.39 0.23
C PRO A 63 2.82 7.20 1.14
N LEU A 64 1.79 7.81 0.56
CA LEU A 64 0.83 8.62 1.29
C LEU A 64 -0.06 7.77 2.21
N GLY A 65 -0.59 6.65 1.70
CA GLY A 65 -1.35 5.69 2.47
C GLY A 65 -0.50 4.98 3.52
N ALA A 66 0.74 4.64 3.19
CA ALA A 66 1.72 4.11 4.15
C ALA A 66 1.94 5.09 5.30
N LYS A 67 2.03 6.39 4.99
CA LYS A 67 2.17 7.43 6.01
C LYS A 67 0.92 7.58 6.87
N ALA A 68 -0.27 7.51 6.27
CA ALA A 68 -1.53 7.53 7.03
C ALA A 68 -1.66 6.34 7.99
N ILE A 69 -1.29 5.13 7.56
CA ILE A 69 -1.26 3.93 8.42
C ILE A 69 -0.24 4.12 9.54
N GLY A 70 0.98 4.60 9.23
CA GLY A 70 2.02 4.84 10.23
C GLY A 70 1.57 5.81 11.32
N ASN A 71 1.01 6.97 10.94
CA ASN A 71 0.44 7.94 11.88
C ASN A 71 -0.63 7.33 12.78
N ALA A 72 -1.54 6.52 12.22
CA ALA A 72 -2.58 5.86 12.99
C ALA A 72 -1.99 4.88 14.01
N LEU A 73 -0.96 4.12 13.62
CA LEU A 73 -0.26 3.19 14.50
C LEU A 73 0.52 3.90 15.61
N GLU A 74 1.22 5.00 15.30
CA GLU A 74 1.87 5.84 16.31
C GLU A 74 0.86 6.42 17.32
N ALA A 75 -0.31 6.87 16.84
CA ALA A 75 -1.39 7.36 17.69
C ALA A 75 -2.02 6.27 18.61
N LEU A 76 -1.76 4.99 18.28
CA LEU A 76 -2.07 3.81 19.09
C LEU A 76 -0.86 3.30 19.89
N GLY A 77 0.22 4.09 19.95
CA GLY A 77 1.44 3.79 20.72
C GLY A 77 2.32 2.70 20.12
N GLN A 78 2.15 2.39 18.83
CA GLN A 78 2.93 1.35 18.15
C GLN A 78 4.21 1.93 17.54
N LYS A 79 5.24 1.09 17.46
CA LYS A 79 6.47 1.41 16.74
C LYS A 79 6.30 1.07 15.26
N VAL A 80 6.59 2.03 14.39
CA VAL A 80 6.49 1.88 12.93
C VAL A 80 7.89 1.94 12.31
N ILE A 81 8.15 1.04 11.36
CA ILE A 81 9.36 1.01 10.55
C ILE A 81 8.92 0.97 9.09
N TYR A 82 9.36 1.94 8.29
CA TYR A 82 9.23 1.88 6.84
C TYR A 82 10.38 1.08 6.26
N LEU A 83 10.09 0.09 5.42
CA LEU A 83 11.09 -0.70 4.72
C LEU A 83 10.86 -0.57 3.21
N THR A 84 11.76 0.10 2.53
CA THR A 84 11.63 0.40 1.10
C THR A 84 13.00 0.45 0.41
N ASP A 85 13.04 0.55 -0.91
CA ASP A 85 14.30 0.68 -1.65
C ASP A 85 14.85 2.11 -1.66
N HIS A 86 16.04 2.26 -2.23
CA HIS A 86 16.75 3.54 -2.29
C HIS A 86 16.00 4.62 -3.09
N TYR A 87 15.03 4.27 -3.95
CA TYR A 87 14.24 5.25 -4.70
C TYR A 87 13.16 5.89 -3.82
N CYS A 88 12.44 5.09 -3.02
CA CYS A 88 11.37 5.59 -2.17
C CYS A 88 11.87 6.01 -0.78
N LYS A 89 13.03 5.53 -0.33
CA LYS A 89 13.57 5.85 1.00
C LYS A 89 13.66 7.37 1.28
N PRO A 90 14.19 8.22 0.39
CA PRO A 90 14.25 9.67 0.65
C PRO A 90 12.88 10.31 0.87
N ILE A 91 11.85 9.73 0.25
CA ILE A 91 10.47 10.18 0.35
C ILE A 91 9.90 9.82 1.71
N MET A 92 10.06 8.56 2.11
CA MET A 92 9.61 8.10 3.42
C MET A 92 10.40 8.78 4.55
N ASP A 93 11.70 9.01 4.40
CA ASP A 93 12.51 9.82 5.33
C ASP A 93 11.94 11.24 5.49
N ALA A 94 11.54 11.87 4.38
CA ALA A 94 10.97 13.21 4.41
C ALA A 94 9.56 13.25 5.03
N LEU A 95 8.79 12.15 4.95
CA LEU A 95 7.46 12.04 5.54
C LEU A 95 7.47 11.52 6.99
N ALA A 96 8.55 10.86 7.40
CA ALA A 96 8.65 10.22 8.70
C ALA A 96 8.58 11.22 9.86
N SER A 97 7.93 10.82 10.94
CA SER A 97 8.00 11.50 12.24
C SER A 97 9.35 11.20 12.91
N PRO A 98 9.73 11.95 13.97
CA PRO A 98 10.97 11.69 14.71
C PRO A 98 11.05 10.31 15.38
N THR A 99 9.92 9.62 15.56
CA THR A 99 9.79 8.30 16.19
C THR A 99 9.71 7.16 15.19
N GLU A 100 9.44 7.46 13.92
CA GLU A 100 9.49 6.52 12.82
C GLU A 100 10.93 6.33 12.30
N GLN A 101 11.18 5.15 11.75
CA GLN A 101 12.46 4.82 11.12
C GLN A 101 12.21 4.30 9.70
N THR A 102 12.97 4.79 8.73
CA THR A 102 13.03 4.21 7.39
C THR A 102 14.32 3.42 7.20
N ILE A 103 14.19 2.18 6.75
CA ILE A 103 15.30 1.27 6.45
C ILE A 103 15.29 0.99 4.95
N GLU A 104 16.49 1.04 4.35
CA GLU A 104 16.68 0.64 2.97
C GLU A 104 16.72 -0.89 2.85
N PHE A 105 15.90 -1.45 1.96
CA PHE A 105 16.05 -2.82 1.48
C PHE A 105 16.93 -2.80 0.22
N PRO A 106 18.11 -3.45 0.23
CA PRO A 106 19.05 -3.37 -0.88
C PRO A 106 18.48 -3.93 -2.18
N LEU A 107 18.71 -3.22 -3.28
CA LEU A 107 18.44 -3.73 -4.62
C LEU A 107 19.56 -4.70 -5.03
N THR A 108 19.26 -6.00 -4.97
CA THR A 108 20.25 -7.06 -5.18
C THR A 108 19.61 -8.36 -5.70
N ASP A 109 20.41 -9.42 -5.85
CA ASP A 109 19.96 -10.74 -6.28
C ASP A 109 19.07 -11.44 -5.23
N ALA A 110 18.34 -12.49 -5.63
CA ALA A 110 17.35 -13.14 -4.78
C ALA A 110 17.95 -13.78 -3.51
N ASP A 111 19.17 -14.33 -3.61
CA ASP A 111 19.83 -14.98 -2.49
C ASP A 111 20.23 -13.95 -1.42
N LYS A 112 20.86 -12.85 -1.82
CA LYS A 112 21.21 -11.76 -0.90
C LYS A 112 19.97 -11.04 -0.35
N SER A 113 18.92 -10.85 -1.16
CA SER A 113 17.65 -10.31 -0.65
C SER A 113 17.02 -11.23 0.40
N THR A 114 17.07 -12.55 0.21
CA THR A 114 16.59 -13.52 1.19
C THR A 114 17.42 -13.49 2.47
N GLN A 115 18.75 -13.39 2.35
CA GLN A 115 19.64 -13.24 3.50
C GLN A 115 19.31 -11.96 4.29
N PHE A 116 19.23 -10.82 3.61
CA PHE A 116 18.88 -9.54 4.23
C PHE A 116 17.52 -9.62 4.93
N ALA A 117 16.50 -10.21 4.28
CA ALA A 117 15.18 -10.38 4.89
C ALA A 117 15.23 -11.18 6.20
N ARG A 118 16.03 -12.27 6.26
CA ARG A 118 16.20 -13.05 7.50
C ARG A 118 16.90 -12.27 8.60
N GLU A 119 17.95 -11.54 8.27
CA GLU A 119 18.69 -10.71 9.22
C GLU A 119 17.82 -9.56 9.75
N PHE A 120 17.13 -8.86 8.84
CA PHE A 120 16.18 -7.81 9.18
C PHE A 120 15.09 -8.32 10.13
N LEU A 121 14.44 -9.44 9.82
CA LEU A 121 13.39 -10.02 10.68
C LEU A 121 13.91 -10.42 12.06
N ARG A 122 15.13 -10.96 12.14
CA ARG A 122 15.79 -11.32 13.41
C ARG A 122 16.06 -10.10 14.29
N ASP A 123 16.48 -9.00 13.67
CA ASP A 123 16.93 -7.80 14.38
C ASP A 123 15.75 -6.89 14.75
N VAL A 124 14.79 -6.70 13.83
CA VAL A 124 13.60 -5.87 14.03
C VAL A 124 12.52 -6.58 14.87
N ARG A 125 12.40 -7.91 14.72
CA ARG A 125 11.35 -8.75 15.34
C ARG A 125 9.95 -8.13 15.20
N PRO A 126 9.47 -7.91 13.96
CA PRO A 126 8.16 -7.33 13.76
C PRO A 126 7.07 -8.27 14.31
N SER A 127 5.95 -7.67 14.67
CA SER A 127 4.69 -8.35 14.98
C SER A 127 3.81 -8.51 13.73
N LEU A 128 3.96 -7.58 12.78
CA LEU A 128 3.14 -7.47 11.58
C LEU A 128 3.94 -6.82 10.44
N LEU A 129 3.71 -7.31 9.22
CA LEU A 129 4.12 -6.67 7.98
C LEU A 129 2.90 -6.12 7.24
N ILE A 130 3.04 -4.93 6.66
CA ILE A 130 2.03 -4.32 5.80
C ILE A 130 2.70 -3.93 4.50
N SER A 131 2.19 -4.40 3.37
CA SER A 131 2.56 -3.90 2.05
C SER A 131 1.46 -3.01 1.50
N ILE A 132 1.83 -1.87 0.94
CA ILE A 132 0.93 -0.96 0.24
C ILE A 132 1.61 -0.43 -1.01
N GLU A 133 1.03 -0.71 -2.18
CA GLU A 133 1.57 -0.32 -3.49
C GLU A 133 3.05 -0.69 -3.65
N ARG A 134 3.35 -1.98 -3.41
CA ARG A 134 4.70 -2.52 -3.59
C ARG A 134 4.67 -3.68 -4.56
N CYS A 135 5.41 -3.55 -5.65
CA CYS A 135 5.48 -4.57 -6.69
C CYS A 135 5.95 -5.93 -6.14
N SER A 136 5.33 -7.00 -6.65
CA SER A 136 5.67 -8.40 -6.39
C SER A 136 6.02 -9.09 -7.71
N PRO A 137 6.91 -10.09 -7.71
CA PRO A 137 7.19 -10.84 -8.93
C PRO A 137 5.96 -11.69 -9.30
N SER A 138 5.73 -11.90 -10.59
CA SER A 138 4.83 -12.97 -11.04
C SER A 138 5.44 -14.35 -10.80
N SER A 139 4.70 -15.42 -11.05
CA SER A 139 5.19 -16.80 -10.85
C SER A 139 6.43 -17.17 -11.69
N ASP A 140 6.76 -16.39 -12.72
CA ASP A 140 7.99 -16.53 -13.51
C ASP A 140 9.18 -15.72 -12.96
N GLY A 141 9.04 -15.11 -11.77
CA GLY A 141 10.09 -14.38 -11.07
C GLY A 141 10.31 -12.94 -11.56
N ILE A 142 9.53 -12.47 -12.54
CA ILE A 142 9.69 -11.13 -13.13
C ILE A 142 8.72 -10.15 -12.47
N TYR A 143 9.25 -9.00 -12.06
CA TYR A 143 8.47 -7.87 -11.53
C TYR A 143 7.94 -7.05 -12.70
N ARG A 144 6.64 -6.76 -12.71
CA ARG A 144 5.99 -6.06 -13.82
C ARG A 144 5.15 -4.89 -13.37
N ASN A 145 5.16 -3.81 -14.14
CA ASN A 145 4.16 -2.75 -14.02
C ASN A 145 2.84 -3.14 -14.71
N MET A 146 1.84 -2.28 -14.62
CA MET A 146 0.51 -2.49 -15.23
C MET A 146 0.53 -2.61 -16.75
N LEU A 147 1.56 -2.09 -17.43
CA LEU A 147 1.79 -2.26 -18.87
C LEU A 147 2.54 -3.56 -19.21
N SER A 148 2.67 -4.47 -18.23
CA SER A 148 3.41 -5.74 -18.33
C SER A 148 4.90 -5.58 -18.69
N LYS A 149 5.48 -4.39 -18.45
CA LYS A 149 6.91 -4.14 -18.64
C LYS A 149 7.69 -4.60 -17.43
N ASP A 150 8.85 -5.17 -17.67
CA ASP A 150 9.78 -5.61 -16.64
C ASP A 150 10.35 -4.41 -15.88
N VAL A 151 10.20 -4.42 -14.55
CA VAL A 151 10.72 -3.42 -13.61
C VAL A 151 11.67 -4.04 -12.57
N SER A 152 12.14 -5.26 -12.82
CA SER A 152 12.98 -6.03 -11.88
C SER A 152 14.29 -5.33 -11.52
N GLU A 153 14.88 -4.59 -12.47
CA GLU A 153 16.10 -3.79 -12.25
C GLU A 153 15.89 -2.63 -11.27
N PHE A 154 14.65 -2.17 -11.12
CA PHE A 154 14.29 -1.01 -10.28
C PHE A 154 13.54 -1.41 -9.01
N THR A 155 13.32 -2.71 -8.79
CA THR A 155 12.51 -3.22 -7.69
C THR A 155 13.37 -4.06 -6.76
N ALA A 156 13.67 -3.54 -5.57
CA ALA A 156 14.23 -4.38 -4.52
C ALA A 156 13.23 -5.49 -4.13
N LYS A 157 13.75 -6.71 -3.93
CA LYS A 157 12.97 -7.95 -3.75
C LYS A 157 12.40 -8.07 -2.34
N ILE A 158 11.67 -7.04 -1.92
CA ILE A 158 11.06 -6.90 -0.59
C ILE A 158 10.04 -8.02 -0.35
N ASP A 159 9.41 -8.57 -1.38
CA ASP A 159 8.51 -9.72 -1.31
C ASP A 159 9.10 -10.91 -0.53
N LYS A 160 10.41 -11.09 -0.53
CA LYS A 160 11.10 -12.15 0.21
C LYS A 160 10.86 -12.10 1.72
N ILE A 161 10.59 -10.92 2.30
CA ILE A 161 10.25 -10.81 3.72
C ILE A 161 8.86 -11.39 4.02
N PHE A 162 7.93 -11.28 3.08
CA PHE A 162 6.57 -11.81 3.19
C PHE A 162 6.52 -13.33 2.98
N ASP A 163 7.45 -13.89 2.20
CA ASP A 163 7.62 -15.35 2.07
C ASP A 163 8.06 -16.01 3.41
N ILE A 164 8.72 -15.24 4.29
CA ILE A 164 9.31 -15.75 5.54
C ILE A 164 8.42 -15.47 6.75
N PHE A 165 7.78 -14.30 6.83
CA PHE A 165 7.07 -13.86 8.02
C PHE A 165 5.55 -14.08 7.93
N PRO A 166 4.92 -14.70 8.95
CA PRO A 166 3.58 -15.27 8.82
C PRO A 166 2.42 -14.29 9.08
N HIS A 167 2.67 -13.07 9.57
CA HIS A 167 1.61 -12.09 9.79
C HIS A 167 1.76 -10.91 8.84
N SER A 168 0.88 -10.85 7.85
CA SER A 168 0.99 -9.90 6.76
C SER A 168 -0.36 -9.37 6.28
N ILE A 169 -0.34 -8.11 5.87
CA ILE A 169 -1.42 -7.41 5.18
C ILE A 169 -0.87 -6.92 3.84
N GLY A 170 -1.62 -7.12 2.76
CA GLY A 170 -1.35 -6.53 1.46
C GLY A 170 -2.44 -5.54 1.08
N ILE A 171 -2.06 -4.43 0.47
CA ILE A 171 -2.93 -3.39 -0.08
C ILE A 171 -2.45 -3.11 -1.50
N GLY A 172 -3.35 -3.24 -2.47
CA GLY A 172 -3.03 -3.02 -3.88
C GLY A 172 -4.28 -2.67 -4.70
N ASP A 173 -4.06 -2.22 -5.93
CA ASP A 173 -5.10 -1.74 -6.83
C ASP A 173 -4.99 -2.25 -8.28
N GLY A 174 -3.89 -2.94 -8.61
CA GLY A 174 -3.52 -3.32 -9.97
C GLY A 174 -3.40 -4.82 -10.21
N GLY A 175 -3.12 -5.61 -9.17
CA GLY A 175 -2.98 -7.07 -9.25
C GLY A 175 -1.52 -7.55 -9.38
N ASN A 176 -0.55 -6.63 -9.38
CA ASN A 176 0.90 -6.87 -9.51
C ASN A 176 1.68 -6.51 -8.23
N GLU A 177 0.97 -6.24 -7.13
CA GLU A 177 1.50 -5.86 -5.83
C GLU A 177 1.52 -7.03 -4.83
N ILE A 178 2.39 -6.94 -3.83
CA ILE A 178 2.45 -7.90 -2.73
C ILE A 178 1.08 -8.00 -2.05
N GLY A 179 0.60 -9.23 -1.92
CA GLY A 179 -0.73 -9.57 -1.40
C GLY A 179 -1.69 -10.04 -2.48
N MET A 180 -1.55 -9.52 -3.70
CA MET A 180 -2.40 -9.91 -4.83
C MET A 180 -2.20 -11.37 -5.27
N GLY A 181 -1.11 -12.02 -4.83
CA GLY A 181 -0.91 -13.46 -4.98
C GLY A 181 -2.05 -14.31 -4.40
N LYS A 182 -2.80 -13.77 -3.41
CA LYS A 182 -4.01 -14.41 -2.87
C LYS A 182 -5.12 -14.60 -3.92
N LEU A 183 -5.08 -13.79 -4.98
CA LEU A 183 -6.06 -13.78 -6.07
C LEU A 183 -5.43 -14.12 -7.43
N GLN A 184 -4.22 -14.72 -7.45
CA GLN A 184 -3.47 -15.00 -8.68
C GLN A 184 -4.26 -15.82 -9.73
N ASP A 185 -5.18 -16.68 -9.30
CA ASP A 185 -5.98 -17.55 -10.19
C ASP A 185 -7.19 -16.83 -10.80
N VAL A 186 -7.60 -15.68 -10.25
CA VAL A 186 -8.78 -14.93 -10.69
C VAL A 186 -8.43 -13.60 -11.37
N ILE A 187 -7.31 -12.97 -11.00
CA ILE A 187 -6.84 -11.72 -11.62
C ILE A 187 -6.73 -11.84 -13.15
N PRO A 188 -6.11 -12.90 -13.73
CA PRO A 188 -5.98 -13.04 -15.18
C PRO A 188 -7.31 -13.16 -15.94
N LYS A 189 -8.40 -13.49 -15.24
CA LYS A 189 -9.73 -13.64 -15.86
C LYS A 189 -10.36 -12.29 -16.22
N HIS A 190 -9.87 -11.19 -15.66
CA HIS A 190 -10.34 -9.85 -15.98
C HIS A 190 -9.46 -9.20 -17.07
N PRO A 191 -10.02 -8.70 -18.17
CA PRO A 191 -9.24 -8.27 -19.34
C PRO A 191 -8.37 -7.03 -19.10
N LYS A 192 -8.69 -6.20 -18.09
CA LYS A 192 -7.89 -5.02 -17.73
C LYS A 192 -6.81 -5.30 -16.67
N LEU A 193 -6.86 -6.46 -16.02
CA LEU A 193 -5.89 -6.80 -14.99
C LEU A 193 -4.75 -7.65 -15.57
N PRO A 194 -3.58 -7.73 -14.90
CA PRO A 194 -2.43 -8.45 -15.39
C PRO A 194 -2.71 -9.93 -15.67
N GLN A 195 -2.31 -10.40 -16.86
CA GLN A 195 -2.31 -11.82 -17.19
C GLN A 195 -1.27 -12.62 -16.40
N LYS A 196 -0.22 -11.93 -15.94
CA LYS A 196 0.80 -12.44 -15.01
C LYS A 196 0.75 -11.59 -13.73
N PRO A 197 -0.17 -11.90 -12.79
CA PRO A 197 -0.31 -11.15 -11.56
C PRO A 197 0.87 -11.41 -10.63
N ALA A 198 0.91 -10.68 -9.51
CA ALA A 198 1.80 -10.97 -8.39
C ALA A 198 1.62 -12.41 -7.90
N ALA A 199 2.72 -13.03 -7.47
CA ALA A 199 2.71 -14.36 -6.85
C ALA A 199 2.75 -14.29 -5.31
N THR A 200 3.25 -13.20 -4.73
CA THR A 200 3.37 -13.08 -3.28
C THR A 200 2.01 -12.82 -2.65
N ALA A 201 1.55 -13.75 -1.81
CA ALA A 201 0.30 -13.63 -1.06
C ALA A 201 0.54 -13.10 0.36
N THR A 202 -0.50 -12.54 0.96
CA THR A 202 -0.53 -12.09 2.35
C THR A 202 -1.71 -12.71 3.08
N ASN A 203 -1.71 -12.69 4.42
CA ASN A 203 -2.81 -13.27 5.20
C ASN A 203 -4.11 -12.48 5.01
N GLN A 204 -4.02 -11.16 5.09
CA GLN A 204 -5.11 -10.24 4.76
C GLN A 204 -4.79 -9.49 3.47
N LEU A 205 -5.84 -9.22 2.68
CA LEU A 205 -5.76 -8.45 1.45
C LEU A 205 -6.86 -7.39 1.48
N LEU A 206 -6.47 -6.14 1.30
CA LEU A 206 -7.32 -5.01 1.00
C LEU A 206 -7.13 -4.66 -0.48
N ILE A 207 -8.23 -4.52 -1.20
CA ILE A 207 -8.23 -3.92 -2.54
C ILE A 207 -8.92 -2.57 -2.49
N SER A 208 -8.47 -1.67 -3.35
CA SER A 208 -9.01 -0.31 -3.51
C SER A 208 -8.74 0.16 -4.94
N SER A 209 -9.44 1.19 -5.41
CA SER A 209 -9.17 1.77 -6.74
C SER A 209 -7.86 2.55 -6.84
N VAL A 210 -7.33 2.96 -5.69
CA VAL A 210 -6.03 3.62 -5.44
C VAL A 210 -5.53 3.06 -4.11
N SER A 211 -4.31 2.56 -4.02
CA SER A 211 -3.79 1.88 -2.82
C SER A 211 -3.78 2.77 -1.58
N ASN A 212 -3.50 4.07 -1.74
CA ASN A 212 -3.60 5.06 -0.66
C ASN A 212 -4.99 5.07 -0.01
N TRP A 213 -6.05 4.93 -0.82
CA TRP A 213 -7.41 4.83 -0.30
C TRP A 213 -7.59 3.57 0.52
N GLY A 214 -7.04 2.44 0.07
CA GLY A 214 -6.98 1.20 0.85
C GLY A 214 -6.31 1.38 2.21
N GLY A 215 -5.24 2.17 2.27
CA GLY A 215 -4.61 2.59 3.51
C GLY A 215 -5.55 3.39 4.42
N TRP A 216 -6.27 4.38 3.89
CA TRP A 216 -7.29 5.11 4.65
C TRP A 216 -8.45 4.22 5.08
N GLY A 217 -8.83 3.22 4.29
CA GLY A 217 -9.84 2.22 4.63
C GLY A 217 -9.44 1.38 5.83
N LEU A 218 -8.18 0.95 5.89
CA LEU A 218 -7.61 0.27 7.05
C LEU A 218 -7.66 1.19 8.29
N VAL A 219 -7.23 2.45 8.16
CA VAL A 219 -7.26 3.43 9.24
C VAL A 219 -8.69 3.73 9.70
N SER A 220 -9.67 3.74 8.79
CA SER A 220 -11.09 3.89 9.12
C SER A 220 -11.61 2.70 9.92
N GLY A 221 -11.24 1.48 9.53
CA GLY A 221 -11.55 0.27 10.30
C GLY A 221 -10.96 0.32 11.71
N LEU A 222 -9.69 0.75 11.86
CA LEU A 222 -9.07 0.97 13.17
C LEU A 222 -9.80 2.03 13.99
N SER A 223 -10.21 3.12 13.33
CA SER A 223 -10.92 4.22 13.97
C SER A 223 -12.25 3.77 14.55
N ASN A 224 -13.02 3.00 13.78
CA ASN A 224 -14.30 2.45 14.21
C ASN A 224 -14.14 1.49 15.41
N ILE A 225 -13.15 0.61 15.38
CA ILE A 225 -12.92 -0.37 16.47
C ILE A 225 -12.44 0.31 17.75
N THR A 226 -11.58 1.33 17.64
CA THR A 226 -10.97 2.02 18.78
C THR A 226 -11.83 3.17 19.31
N GLY A 227 -12.89 3.57 18.61
CA GLY A 227 -13.74 4.71 18.96
C GLY A 227 -13.01 6.06 18.87
N ARG A 228 -11.92 6.13 18.10
CA ARG A 228 -11.09 7.32 17.91
C ARG A 228 -10.91 7.56 16.42
N ASN A 229 -11.18 8.76 15.92
CA ASN A 229 -10.86 9.07 14.52
C ASN A 229 -9.34 9.17 14.34
N LEU A 230 -8.75 8.24 13.58
CA LEU A 230 -7.32 8.14 13.29
C LEU A 230 -6.99 8.56 11.85
N LEU A 231 -7.99 8.95 11.05
CA LEU A 231 -7.78 9.40 9.67
C LEU A 231 -6.99 10.72 9.64
N PRO A 232 -6.15 10.92 8.62
CA PRO A 232 -5.57 12.22 8.37
C PRO A 232 -6.65 13.22 7.97
N THR A 233 -6.49 14.51 8.27
CA THR A 233 -7.40 15.50 7.67
C THR A 233 -7.13 15.67 6.18
N VAL A 234 -8.10 16.21 5.45
CA VAL A 234 -7.95 16.52 4.02
C VAL A 234 -6.78 17.49 3.79
N GLU A 235 -6.64 18.50 4.66
CA GLU A 235 -5.59 19.52 4.55
C GLU A 235 -4.20 18.92 4.80
N GLU A 236 -4.08 18.04 5.80
CA GLU A 236 -2.83 17.32 6.08
C GLU A 236 -2.41 16.47 4.88
N GLU A 237 -3.36 15.76 4.28
CA GLU A 237 -3.12 14.88 3.16
C GLU A 237 -2.81 15.66 1.87
N GLN A 238 -3.46 16.79 1.63
CA GLN A 238 -3.13 17.70 0.53
C GLN A 238 -1.71 18.26 0.67
N SER A 239 -1.32 18.62 1.90
CA SER A 239 0.04 19.07 2.20
C SER A 239 1.07 17.96 1.95
N ARG A 240 0.78 16.71 2.36
CA ARG A 240 1.66 15.55 2.09
C ARG A 240 1.80 15.26 0.60
N LEU A 241 0.70 15.25 -0.16
CA LEU A 241 0.74 15.06 -1.61
C LEU A 241 1.59 16.15 -2.27
N LYS A 242 1.38 17.42 -1.90
CA LYS A 242 2.19 18.52 -2.41
C LYS A 242 3.69 18.31 -2.11
N LYS A 243 4.04 17.94 -0.89
CA LYS A 243 5.41 17.64 -0.49
C LYS A 243 6.02 16.49 -1.31
N CYS A 244 5.25 15.42 -1.56
CA CYS A 244 5.69 14.31 -2.41
C CYS A 244 6.02 14.78 -3.83
N VAL A 245 5.16 15.60 -4.42
CA VAL A 245 5.39 16.18 -5.76
C VAL A 245 6.62 17.09 -5.77
N GLU A 246 6.82 17.91 -4.73
CA GLU A 246 8.02 18.75 -4.58
C GLU A 246 9.31 17.93 -4.45
N LEU A 247 9.22 16.71 -3.91
CA LEU A 247 10.31 15.73 -3.86
C LEU A 247 10.46 14.94 -5.17
N GLY A 248 9.63 15.21 -6.17
CA GLY A 248 9.73 14.64 -7.51
C GLY A 248 8.93 13.36 -7.72
N LEU A 249 7.99 12.99 -6.83
CA LEU A 249 7.09 11.87 -7.11
C LEU A 249 6.20 12.19 -8.30
N VAL A 250 5.91 11.14 -9.06
CA VAL A 250 5.12 11.23 -10.29
C VAL A 250 3.74 10.63 -10.11
N ASP A 251 2.81 11.09 -10.92
CA ASP A 251 1.54 10.38 -11.12
C ASP A 251 1.78 9.01 -11.77
N GLY A 252 1.19 7.94 -11.21
CA GLY A 252 1.32 6.58 -11.71
C GLY A 252 0.90 6.40 -13.16
N PHE A 253 -0.14 7.11 -13.60
CA PHE A 253 -0.68 6.98 -14.95
C PHE A 253 0.12 7.76 -16.00
N THR A 254 0.49 9.01 -15.70
CA THR A 254 1.14 9.88 -16.69
C THR A 254 2.66 9.98 -16.53
N GLY A 255 3.20 9.64 -15.35
CA GLY A 255 4.63 9.73 -15.04
C GLY A 255 5.13 11.16 -14.96
N GLU A 256 4.21 12.11 -14.78
CA GLU A 256 4.50 13.53 -14.67
C GLU A 256 4.55 13.92 -13.19
N VAL A 257 5.44 14.85 -12.86
CA VAL A 257 5.50 15.47 -11.53
C VAL A 257 4.37 16.48 -11.42
N LYS A 258 3.23 16.05 -10.86
CA LYS A 258 2.03 16.87 -10.66
C LYS A 258 1.22 16.36 -9.47
N PRO A 259 0.37 17.19 -8.83
CA PRO A 259 -0.43 16.82 -7.65
C PRO A 259 -1.61 15.93 -8.02
N TYR A 260 -1.30 14.76 -8.54
CA TYR A 260 -2.20 13.70 -8.94
C TYR A 260 -1.79 12.39 -8.28
N VAL A 261 -2.76 11.52 -8.11
CA VAL A 261 -2.55 10.12 -7.73
C VAL A 261 -3.42 9.30 -8.69
N ASP A 262 -2.81 8.41 -9.46
CA ASP A 262 -3.49 7.56 -10.45
C ASP A 262 -4.41 8.27 -11.45
N GLY A 263 -3.95 9.42 -11.92
CA GLY A 263 -4.70 10.26 -12.84
C GLY A 263 -5.94 10.89 -12.22
N PHE A 264 -6.06 10.91 -10.88
CA PHE A 264 -7.02 11.74 -10.16
C PHE A 264 -6.32 13.03 -9.73
N SER A 265 -6.94 14.16 -10.02
CA SER A 265 -6.47 15.44 -9.47
C SER A 265 -6.51 15.43 -7.95
N SER A 266 -5.71 16.27 -7.29
CA SER A 266 -5.73 16.44 -5.82
C SER A 266 -7.15 16.53 -5.25
N ASP A 267 -8.04 17.32 -5.85
CA ASP A 267 -9.41 17.48 -5.38
C ASP A 267 -10.23 16.18 -5.49
N GLU A 268 -10.08 15.44 -6.59
CA GLU A 268 -10.75 14.16 -6.78
C GLU A 268 -10.21 13.08 -5.85
N TYR A 269 -8.89 13.07 -5.63
CA TYR A 269 -8.19 12.13 -4.76
C TYR A 269 -8.63 12.26 -3.29
N MET A 270 -9.05 13.46 -2.85
CA MET A 270 -9.54 13.70 -1.48
C MET A 270 -11.00 13.32 -1.24
N ILE A 271 -11.78 13.02 -2.29
CA ILE A 271 -13.21 12.70 -2.13
C ILE A 271 -13.42 11.48 -1.23
N PRO A 272 -12.73 10.33 -1.43
CA PRO A 272 -12.90 9.16 -0.57
C PRO A 272 -12.55 9.45 0.90
N LEU A 273 -11.52 10.26 1.16
CA LEU A 273 -11.15 10.64 2.54
C LEU A 273 -12.28 11.40 3.23
N LYS A 274 -12.92 12.35 2.55
CA LYS A 274 -14.10 13.07 3.07
C LYS A 274 -15.26 12.12 3.36
N GLU A 275 -15.53 11.18 2.47
CA GLU A 275 -16.57 10.17 2.67
C GLU A 275 -16.27 9.23 3.85
N LEU A 276 -14.99 8.87 4.05
CA LEU A 276 -14.56 8.06 5.21
C LEU A 276 -14.71 8.83 6.53
N HIS A 277 -14.41 10.13 6.57
CA HIS A 277 -14.72 10.96 7.74
C HIS A 277 -16.21 10.97 8.04
N GLN A 278 -17.06 11.19 7.03
CA GLN A 278 -18.51 11.16 7.19
C GLN A 278 -19.00 9.79 7.67
N PHE A 279 -18.40 8.69 7.19
CA PHE A 279 -18.70 7.34 7.66
C PHE A 279 -18.40 7.14 9.15
N LEU A 280 -17.33 7.76 9.68
CA LEU A 280 -16.99 7.65 11.10
C LEU A 280 -17.86 8.53 12.02
N GLU A 281 -18.63 9.45 11.46
CA GLU A 281 -19.57 10.29 12.21
C GLU A 281 -20.96 9.65 12.37
N THR A 282 -21.24 8.56 11.65
CA THR A 282 -22.53 7.83 11.71
C THR A 282 -22.50 6.68 12.69
#